data_AF-A0A3E2TSC9-F1
#
_entry.id   AF-A0A3E2TSC9-F1
#
_cell.length_a   1.000
_cell.length_b   1.000
_cell.length_c   1.000
_cell.angle_alpha   90.00
_cell.angle_beta   90.00
_cell.angle_gamma   90.00
#
_symmetry.space_group_name_H-M   'P 1'
#
loop_
_entity.id
_entity.type
_entity.pdbx_description
1 polymer ?
#
loop_
_entity_poly.entity_id
_entity_poly.type
_entity_poly.pdbx_seq_one_letter_code
_entity_poly.pdbx_strand_id
1 'polypeptide(L)'
;MGKIDKLQQARMDGMCRALEITKDKGVDALEAEIRFRNATGLQLDVNMEVAEAAIAKVAERIYMTFSTVTMWTINQLWHHGKKGLHDFENTFNSYVEDLNAVDYYGERYVRFRDMAAELNEKYDLDLSMERITEVDEINDHADIRIRRVTVPSIYELLKRNKFDDAAEFIKEFWGEEFFKYEN
;
A
#
# COMPACT_ATOMS: atom_id res chain seq x y z
N MET A 1 -8.39 -31.82 -37.67
CA MET A 1 -7.92 -31.49 -36.30
C MET A 1 -7.68 -29.99 -36.26
N GLY A 2 -8.22 -29.21 -35.30
CA GLY A 2 -7.83 -27.78 -35.26
C GLY A 2 -8.75 -26.75 -34.59
N LYS A 3 -9.52 -27.09 -33.55
CA LYS A 3 -10.19 -26.08 -32.69
C LYS A 3 -10.31 -26.47 -31.21
N ILE A 4 -10.16 -27.78 -30.91
CA ILE A 4 -10.09 -28.31 -29.53
C ILE A 4 -8.78 -27.94 -28.82
N ASP A 5 -7.78 -27.42 -29.54
CA ASP A 5 -6.39 -27.40 -29.08
C ASP A 5 -6.07 -26.30 -28.04
N LYS A 6 -6.33 -25.03 -28.36
CA LYS A 6 -5.80 -23.92 -27.54
C LYS A 6 -6.57 -23.65 -26.25
N LEU A 7 -7.90 -23.67 -26.28
CA LEU A 7 -8.70 -23.39 -25.09
C LEU A 7 -8.61 -24.52 -24.07
N GLN A 8 -8.54 -25.76 -24.54
CA GLN A 8 -8.39 -26.92 -23.67
C GLN A 8 -6.96 -26.98 -23.07
N GLN A 9 -5.94 -26.62 -23.86
CA GLN A 9 -4.58 -26.45 -23.36
C GLN A 9 -4.52 -25.35 -22.30
N ALA A 10 -5.08 -24.17 -22.55
CA ALA A 10 -5.09 -23.07 -21.57
C ALA A 10 -5.81 -23.44 -20.26
N ARG A 11 -6.89 -24.23 -20.33
CA ARG A 11 -7.56 -24.78 -19.13
C ARG A 11 -6.66 -25.74 -18.37
N MET A 12 -5.93 -26.60 -19.08
CA MET A 12 -4.99 -27.55 -18.48
C MET A 12 -3.81 -26.82 -17.83
N ASP A 13 -3.22 -25.85 -18.52
CA ASP A 13 -2.11 -25.04 -18.01
C ASP A 13 -2.53 -24.27 -16.75
N GLY A 14 -3.76 -23.73 -16.72
CA GLY A 14 -4.33 -23.11 -15.53
C GLY A 14 -4.51 -24.07 -14.35
N MET A 15 -4.97 -25.31 -14.62
CA MET A 15 -5.06 -26.35 -13.57
C MET A 15 -3.67 -26.75 -13.05
N CYS A 16 -2.67 -26.90 -13.92
CA CYS A 16 -1.30 -27.19 -13.53
C CYS A 16 -0.71 -26.07 -12.67
N ARG A 17 -0.87 -24.80 -13.08
CA ARG A 17 -0.40 -23.65 -12.31
C ARG A 17 -1.07 -23.54 -10.95
N ALA A 18 -2.38 -23.75 -10.87
CA ALA A 18 -3.11 -23.77 -9.61
C ALA A 18 -2.59 -24.87 -8.67
N LEU A 19 -2.28 -26.04 -9.22
CA LEU A 19 -1.71 -27.16 -8.47
C LEU A 19 -0.29 -26.85 -7.98
N GLU A 20 0.55 -26.21 -8.80
CA GLU A 20 1.90 -25.76 -8.41
C GLU A 20 1.85 -24.77 -7.24
N ILE A 21 1.04 -23.71 -7.36
CA ILE A 21 0.91 -22.69 -6.30
C ILE A 21 0.40 -23.32 -5.00
N THR A 22 -0.59 -24.19 -5.08
CA THR A 22 -1.15 -24.87 -3.90
C THR A 22 -0.13 -25.78 -3.23
N LYS A 23 0.70 -26.49 -4.01
CA LYS A 23 1.75 -27.36 -3.48
C LYS A 23 2.90 -26.59 -2.83
N ASP A 24 3.26 -25.45 -3.39
CA ASP A 24 4.40 -24.65 -2.93
C ASP A 24 4.03 -23.74 -1.75
N LYS A 25 2.89 -23.06 -1.82
CA LYS A 25 2.52 -21.95 -0.92
C LYS A 25 1.17 -22.11 -0.23
N GLY A 26 0.47 -23.23 -0.46
CA GLY A 26 -0.83 -23.51 0.14
C GLY A 26 -2.01 -22.86 -0.59
N VAL A 27 -3.21 -23.15 -0.09
CA VAL A 27 -4.49 -22.72 -0.71
C VAL A 27 -4.69 -21.21 -0.60
N ASP A 28 -4.31 -20.59 0.52
CA ASP A 28 -4.45 -19.13 0.72
C ASP A 28 -3.67 -18.33 -0.33
N ALA A 29 -2.50 -18.83 -0.74
CA ALA A 29 -1.70 -18.22 -1.80
C ALA A 29 -2.37 -18.34 -3.18
N LEU A 30 -3.06 -19.46 -3.46
CA LEU A 30 -3.86 -19.60 -4.66
C LEU A 30 -5.05 -18.64 -4.67
N GLU A 31 -5.73 -18.45 -3.54
CA GLU A 31 -6.82 -17.48 -3.44
C GLU A 31 -6.34 -16.04 -3.66
N ALA A 32 -5.19 -15.67 -3.09
CA ALA A 32 -4.57 -14.37 -3.32
C ALA A 32 -4.21 -14.17 -4.80
N GLU A 33 -3.63 -15.18 -5.45
CA GLU A 33 -3.33 -15.17 -6.89
C GLU A 33 -4.60 -14.99 -7.75
N ILE A 34 -5.69 -15.70 -7.43
CA ILE A 34 -6.97 -15.57 -8.13
C ILE A 34 -7.55 -14.16 -7.96
N ARG A 35 -7.54 -13.61 -6.74
CA ARG A 35 -7.99 -12.24 -6.45
C ARG A 35 -7.17 -11.23 -7.25
N PHE A 36 -5.84 -11.34 -7.22
CA PHE A 36 -4.92 -10.46 -7.94
C PHE A 36 -5.15 -10.51 -9.46
N ARG A 37 -5.26 -11.70 -10.06
CA ARG A 37 -5.47 -11.86 -11.50
C ARG A 37 -6.83 -11.37 -11.97
N ASN A 38 -7.88 -11.55 -11.17
CA ASN A 38 -9.21 -11.01 -11.47
C ASN A 38 -9.23 -9.48 -11.44
N ALA A 39 -8.49 -8.86 -10.50
CA ALA A 39 -8.39 -7.40 -10.42
C ALA A 39 -7.54 -6.80 -11.55
N THR A 40 -6.50 -7.50 -11.98
CA THR A 40 -5.50 -6.97 -12.94
C THR A 40 -5.70 -7.41 -14.39
N GLY A 41 -6.44 -8.48 -14.64
CA GLY A 41 -6.60 -9.08 -15.97
C GLY A 41 -5.35 -9.81 -16.49
N LEU A 42 -4.35 -10.06 -15.63
CA LEU A 42 -3.07 -10.68 -16.01
C LEU A 42 -3.22 -12.18 -16.34
N GLN A 43 -2.72 -12.57 -17.52
CA GLN A 43 -2.73 -13.94 -18.02
C GLN A 43 -1.70 -14.84 -17.31
N LEU A 44 -1.96 -16.15 -17.32
CA LEU A 44 -1.22 -17.19 -16.57
C LEU A 44 0.25 -17.35 -16.97
N ASP A 45 0.63 -16.85 -18.14
CA ASP A 45 2.00 -16.86 -18.69
C ASP A 45 2.94 -15.86 -18.00
N VAL A 46 2.38 -14.94 -17.21
CA VAL A 46 3.15 -13.98 -16.40
C VAL A 46 3.34 -14.55 -15.00
N ASN A 47 4.59 -14.87 -14.64
CA ASN A 47 4.95 -15.20 -13.26
C ASN A 47 4.87 -13.93 -12.38
N MET A 48 4.74 -14.12 -11.06
CA MET A 48 4.51 -13.01 -10.13
C MET A 48 5.67 -12.01 -10.11
N GLU A 49 6.92 -12.46 -10.23
CA GLU A 49 8.09 -11.60 -10.32
C GLU A 49 8.06 -10.68 -11.57
N VAL A 50 7.64 -11.21 -12.72
CA VAL A 50 7.49 -10.43 -13.96
C VAL A 50 6.32 -9.47 -13.83
N ALA A 51 5.23 -9.86 -13.16
CA ALA A 51 4.10 -8.97 -12.88
C ALA A 51 4.52 -7.80 -11.96
N GLU A 52 5.23 -8.07 -10.86
CA GLU A 52 5.76 -7.06 -9.94
C GLU A 52 6.74 -6.12 -10.65
N ALA A 53 7.67 -6.66 -11.44
CA ALA A 53 8.59 -5.86 -12.24
C ALA A 53 7.87 -4.99 -13.29
N ALA A 54 6.77 -5.49 -13.88
CA ALA A 54 5.95 -4.73 -14.79
C ALA A 54 5.19 -3.60 -14.08
N ILE A 55 4.61 -3.88 -12.91
CA ILE A 55 3.93 -2.88 -12.07
C ILE A 55 4.91 -1.79 -11.66
N ALA A 56 6.11 -2.15 -11.20
CA ALA A 56 7.14 -1.19 -10.82
C ALA A 56 7.51 -0.26 -11.99
N LYS A 57 7.68 -0.82 -13.20
CA LYS A 57 7.95 -0.01 -14.42
C LYS A 57 6.80 0.92 -14.79
N VAL A 58 5.55 0.47 -14.62
CA VAL A 58 4.38 1.32 -14.87
C VAL A 58 4.33 2.45 -13.85
N ALA A 59 4.53 2.16 -12.57
CA ALA A 59 4.57 3.16 -11.50
C ALA A 59 5.69 4.18 -11.72
N GLU A 60 6.90 3.72 -12.04
CA GLU A 60 8.04 4.58 -12.36
C GLU A 60 7.74 5.49 -13.56
N ARG A 61 7.15 4.95 -14.64
CA ARG A 61 6.78 5.74 -15.81
C ARG A 61 5.71 6.78 -15.49
N ILE A 62 4.71 6.42 -14.69
CA ILE A 62 3.67 7.36 -14.23
C ILE A 62 4.32 8.48 -13.43
N TYR A 63 5.16 8.14 -12.44
CA TYR A 63 5.85 9.10 -11.59
C TYR A 63 6.73 10.05 -12.41
N MET A 64 7.59 9.53 -13.29
CA MET A 64 8.48 10.35 -14.12
C MET A 64 7.70 11.30 -15.04
N THR A 65 6.62 10.82 -15.65
CA THR A 65 5.79 11.63 -16.55
C THR A 65 5.05 12.72 -15.76
N PHE A 66 4.41 12.34 -14.65
CA PHE A 66 3.68 13.26 -13.79
C PHE A 66 4.59 14.33 -13.21
N SER A 67 5.70 13.94 -12.56
CA SER A 67 6.65 14.88 -11.94
C SER A 67 7.23 15.85 -12.95
N THR A 68 7.60 15.38 -14.15
CA THR A 68 8.14 16.25 -15.21
C THR A 68 7.12 17.31 -15.65
N VAL A 69 5.88 16.90 -15.93
CA VAL A 69 4.82 17.82 -16.39
C VAL A 69 4.38 18.76 -15.29
N THR A 70 4.28 18.29 -14.04
CA THR A 70 3.94 19.11 -12.87
C THR A 70 5.00 20.19 -12.63
N MET A 71 6.29 19.83 -12.61
CA MET A 71 7.39 20.80 -12.45
C MET A 71 7.42 21.81 -13.59
N TRP A 72 7.22 21.36 -14.83
CA TRP A 72 7.12 22.24 -15.98
C TRP A 72 5.95 23.23 -15.82
N THR A 73 4.77 22.73 -15.43
CA THR A 73 3.57 23.55 -15.22
C THR A 73 3.78 24.59 -14.12
N ILE A 74 4.38 24.21 -12.99
CA ILE A 74 4.76 25.11 -11.90
C ILE A 74 5.68 26.22 -12.40
N ASN A 75 6.69 25.86 -13.20
CA ASN A 75 7.60 26.83 -13.80
C ASN A 75 6.90 27.77 -14.78
N GLN A 76 5.95 27.29 -15.57
CA GLN A 76 5.26 28.13 -16.55
C GLN A 76 4.20 29.06 -15.92
N LEU A 77 3.45 28.58 -14.92
CA LEU A 77 2.38 29.35 -14.28
C LEU A 77 2.90 30.36 -13.26
N TRP A 78 3.89 29.98 -12.46
CA TRP A 78 4.37 30.77 -11.33
C TRP A 78 5.83 31.22 -11.48
N HIS A 79 6.49 30.91 -12.60
CA HIS A 79 7.86 31.31 -12.91
C HIS A 79 8.89 30.92 -11.83
N HIS A 80 8.60 29.85 -11.09
CA HIS A 80 9.55 29.33 -10.12
C HIS A 80 10.81 28.83 -10.82
N GLY A 81 11.96 29.41 -10.44
CA GLY A 81 13.27 28.90 -10.81
C GLY A 81 13.64 27.67 -9.98
N LYS A 82 14.89 27.23 -10.12
CA LYS A 82 15.44 26.01 -9.48
C LYS A 82 15.05 25.85 -8.01
N LYS A 83 15.15 26.92 -7.20
CA LYS A 83 14.83 26.85 -5.77
C LYS A 83 13.36 26.47 -5.54
N GLY A 84 12.42 27.16 -6.18
CA GLY A 84 10.99 26.89 -6.00
C GLY A 84 10.57 25.50 -6.48
N LEU A 85 11.21 24.99 -7.54
CA LEU A 85 10.98 23.62 -8.01
C LEU A 85 11.48 22.57 -7.00
N HIS A 86 12.65 22.76 -6.40
CA HIS A 86 13.11 21.88 -5.33
C HIS A 86 12.29 22.01 -4.05
N ASP A 87 11.84 23.22 -3.69
CA ASP A 87 10.98 23.42 -2.52
C ASP A 87 9.66 22.63 -2.71
N PHE A 88 9.06 22.66 -3.91
CA PHE A 88 7.91 21.83 -4.24
C PHE A 88 8.25 20.33 -4.19
N GLU A 89 9.36 19.89 -4.80
CA GLU A 89 9.80 18.50 -4.81
C GLU A 89 9.94 17.93 -3.40
N ASN A 90 10.65 18.65 -2.53
CA ASN A 90 10.91 18.25 -1.16
C ASN A 90 9.62 18.19 -0.34
N THR A 91 8.73 19.17 -0.53
CA THR A 91 7.43 19.20 0.17
C THR A 91 6.51 18.08 -0.30
N PHE A 92 6.48 17.80 -1.61
CA PHE A 92 5.71 16.68 -2.16
C PHE A 92 6.22 15.35 -1.59
N ASN A 93 7.53 15.14 -1.59
CA ASN A 93 8.15 13.92 -1.08
C ASN A 93 7.90 13.75 0.43
N SER A 94 7.92 14.83 1.23
CA SER A 94 7.60 14.71 2.66
C SER A 94 6.15 14.27 2.88
N TYR A 95 5.18 14.77 2.10
CA TYR A 95 3.81 14.28 2.20
C TYR A 95 3.68 12.81 1.78
N VAL A 96 4.45 12.35 0.79
CA VAL A 96 4.52 10.93 0.43
C VAL A 96 5.09 10.09 1.57
N GLU A 97 6.11 10.58 2.27
CA GLU A 97 6.65 9.90 3.46
C GLU A 97 5.59 9.82 4.58
N ASP A 98 4.91 10.93 4.88
CA ASP A 98 3.84 10.98 5.89
C ASP A 98 2.66 10.06 5.56
N LEU A 99 2.30 9.94 4.27
CA LEU A 99 1.28 9.00 3.79
C LEU A 99 1.68 7.53 4.04
N ASN A 100 2.97 7.20 3.98
CA ASN A 100 3.48 5.83 4.19
C ASN A 100 3.84 5.54 5.66
N ALA A 101 3.82 6.57 6.50
CA ALA A 101 4.10 6.46 7.92
C ALA A 101 2.85 6.03 8.69
N VAL A 102 3.06 5.13 9.65
CA VAL A 102 2.06 4.72 10.63
C VAL A 102 2.56 5.06 12.02
N ASP A 103 1.64 5.40 12.91
CA ASP A 103 1.94 5.59 14.30
C ASP A 103 2.16 4.25 15.01
N TYR A 104 2.49 4.35 16.29
CA TYR A 104 2.76 3.20 17.15
C TYR A 104 1.55 2.27 17.36
N TYR A 105 0.35 2.71 16.99
CA TYR A 105 -0.90 1.94 17.02
C TYR A 105 -1.28 1.38 15.65
N GLY A 106 -0.47 1.61 14.61
CA GLY A 106 -0.75 1.17 13.25
C GLY A 106 -1.78 2.06 12.54
N GLU A 107 -2.00 3.28 13.02
CA GLU A 107 -2.85 4.27 12.37
C GLU A 107 -2.01 5.19 11.48
N ARG A 108 -2.58 5.65 10.36
CA ARG A 108 -1.88 6.55 9.43
C ARG A 108 -1.90 7.98 9.96
N TYR A 109 -0.77 8.69 9.80
CA TYR A 109 -0.70 10.12 10.13
C TYR A 109 -1.48 10.99 9.15
N VAL A 110 -1.45 10.63 7.86
CA VAL A 110 -2.11 11.37 6.78
C VAL A 110 -2.80 10.39 5.85
N ARG A 111 -3.97 10.77 5.32
CA ARG A 111 -4.70 10.01 4.30
C ARG A 111 -4.98 10.87 3.07
N PHE A 112 -5.11 10.23 1.90
CA PHE A 112 -5.42 10.96 0.68
C PHE A 112 -6.79 11.64 0.77
N ARG A 113 -7.77 10.97 1.37
CA ARG A 113 -9.12 11.51 1.55
C ARG A 113 -9.15 12.76 2.42
N ASP A 114 -8.25 12.89 3.40
CA ASP A 114 -8.25 14.05 4.30
C ASP A 114 -7.77 15.29 3.54
N MET A 115 -6.71 15.16 2.75
CA MET A 115 -6.23 16.23 1.85
C MET A 115 -7.28 16.60 0.79
N ALA A 116 -7.94 15.59 0.20
CA ALA A 116 -8.97 15.83 -0.80
C ALA A 116 -10.21 16.54 -0.22
N ALA A 117 -10.62 16.15 0.98
CA ALA A 117 -11.72 16.78 1.70
C ALA A 117 -11.41 18.26 1.99
N GLU A 118 -10.21 18.56 2.50
CA GLU A 118 -9.79 19.94 2.76
C GLU A 118 -9.77 20.78 1.47
N LEU A 119 -9.20 20.24 0.38
CA LEU A 119 -9.12 20.93 -0.90
C LEU A 119 -10.51 21.19 -1.51
N ASN A 120 -11.43 20.23 -1.42
CA ASN A 120 -12.81 20.42 -1.86
C ASN A 120 -13.56 21.43 -0.99
N GLU A 121 -13.47 21.32 0.33
CA GLU A 121 -14.12 22.25 1.27
C GLU A 121 -13.66 23.69 1.03
N LYS A 122 -12.37 23.88 0.80
CA LYS A 122 -11.76 25.21 0.71
C LYS A 122 -11.81 25.83 -0.68
N TYR A 123 -11.76 25.01 -1.73
CA TYR A 123 -11.54 25.49 -3.10
C TYR A 123 -12.48 24.90 -4.15
N ASP A 124 -13.39 23.99 -3.78
CA ASP A 124 -14.38 23.37 -4.68
C ASP A 124 -13.74 22.74 -5.93
N LEU A 125 -12.68 21.95 -5.72
CA LEU A 125 -11.91 21.33 -6.80
C LEU A 125 -12.57 20.08 -7.41
N ASP A 126 -13.76 19.68 -6.94
CA ASP A 126 -14.52 18.50 -7.37
C ASP A 126 -13.67 17.21 -7.40
N LEU A 127 -12.77 17.05 -6.42
CA LEU A 127 -11.99 15.83 -6.26
C LEU A 127 -12.91 14.68 -5.86
N SER A 128 -12.83 13.55 -6.58
CA SER A 128 -13.69 12.39 -6.33
C SER A 128 -13.37 11.73 -4.99
N MET A 129 -14.18 12.02 -3.98
CA MET A 129 -14.04 11.45 -2.63
C MET A 129 -14.22 9.92 -2.62
N GLU A 130 -15.10 9.40 -3.48
CA GLU A 130 -15.32 7.96 -3.63
C GLU A 130 -14.02 7.25 -4.07
N ARG A 131 -13.43 7.69 -5.20
CA ARG A 131 -12.23 7.06 -5.76
C ARG A 131 -11.01 7.24 -4.86
N ILE A 132 -10.89 8.37 -4.19
CA ILE A 132 -9.77 8.64 -3.28
C ILE A 132 -9.88 7.77 -2.02
N THR A 133 -11.11 7.57 -1.51
CA THR A 133 -11.34 6.67 -0.38
C THR A 133 -11.02 5.22 -0.75
N GLU A 134 -11.41 4.78 -1.95
CA GLU A 134 -11.05 3.45 -2.47
C GLU A 134 -9.52 3.24 -2.52
N VAL A 135 -8.77 4.27 -2.94
CA VAL A 135 -7.30 4.22 -2.93
C VAL A 135 -6.75 4.08 -1.50
N ASP A 136 -7.26 4.85 -0.54
CA ASP A 136 -6.86 4.70 0.87
C ASP A 136 -7.18 3.30 1.40
N GLU A 137 -8.34 2.73 1.07
CA GLU A 137 -8.73 1.37 1.49
C GLU A 137 -7.84 0.29 0.89
N ILE A 138 -7.51 0.37 -0.40
CA ILE A 138 -6.59 -0.56 -1.05
C ILE A 138 -5.21 -0.51 -0.39
N ASN A 139 -4.71 0.69 -0.09
CA ASN A 139 -3.42 0.87 0.57
C ASN A 139 -3.44 0.33 2.02
N ASP A 140 -4.51 0.59 2.76
CA ASP A 140 -4.72 0.03 4.10
C ASP A 140 -4.73 -1.50 4.09
N HIS A 141 -5.29 -2.13 3.05
CA HIS A 141 -5.31 -3.59 2.91
C HIS A 141 -3.97 -4.20 2.50
N ALA A 142 -3.17 -3.46 1.74
CA ALA A 142 -1.87 -3.92 1.25
C ALA A 142 -0.76 -3.80 2.31
N ASP A 143 -0.84 -2.82 3.20
CA ASP A 143 0.18 -2.59 4.23
C ASP A 143 -0.12 -3.36 5.51
N ILE A 144 0.72 -4.38 5.79
CA ILE A 144 0.60 -5.22 6.97
C ILE A 144 0.73 -4.45 8.30
N ARG A 145 1.33 -3.26 8.29
CA ARG A 145 1.53 -2.43 9.49
C ARG A 145 0.25 -1.71 9.90
N ILE A 146 -0.65 -1.45 8.94
CA ILE A 146 -1.88 -0.71 9.19
C ILE A 146 -2.86 -1.58 9.99
N ARG A 147 -3.50 -0.99 11.01
CA ARG A 147 -4.40 -1.66 11.98
C ARG A 147 -3.76 -2.84 12.70
N ARG A 148 -2.43 -2.91 12.74
CA ARG A 148 -1.67 -3.83 13.57
C ARG A 148 -0.85 -3.04 14.57
N VAL A 149 -0.99 -3.41 15.83
CA VAL A 149 -0.33 -2.78 16.96
C VAL A 149 0.71 -3.75 17.52
N THR A 150 1.90 -3.26 17.90
CA THR A 150 2.89 -4.12 18.54
C THR A 150 2.47 -4.39 19.99
N VAL A 151 2.86 -5.55 20.52
CA VAL A 151 2.58 -5.90 21.94
C VAL A 151 3.18 -4.87 22.91
N PRO A 152 4.41 -4.34 22.68
CA PRO A 152 4.90 -3.17 23.41
C PRO A 152 3.93 -1.99 23.39
N SER A 153 3.30 -1.69 22.25
CA SER A 153 2.35 -0.58 22.19
C SER A 153 1.10 -0.78 23.01
N ILE A 154 0.61 -2.01 23.06
CA ILE A 154 -0.51 -2.36 23.93
C ILE A 154 -0.10 -2.19 25.40
N TYR A 155 1.10 -2.65 25.77
CA TYR A 155 1.62 -2.50 27.13
C TYR A 155 1.69 -1.03 27.56
N GLU A 156 2.32 -0.17 26.74
CA GLU A 156 2.45 1.26 27.03
C GLU A 156 1.09 1.97 27.07
N LEU A 157 0.17 1.61 26.18
CA LEU A 157 -1.20 2.13 26.21
C LEU A 157 -1.90 1.80 27.54
N LEU A 158 -1.79 0.56 28.01
CA LEU A 158 -2.39 0.13 29.26
C LEU A 158 -1.76 0.83 30.47
N LYS A 159 -0.42 0.92 30.52
CA LYS A 159 0.30 1.66 31.58
C LYS A 159 -0.10 3.13 31.61
N ARG A 160 -0.09 3.80 30.46
CA ARG A 160 -0.46 5.23 30.35
C ARG A 160 -1.88 5.52 30.82
N ASN A 161 -2.80 4.57 30.62
CA ASN A 161 -4.20 4.68 31.02
C ASN A 161 -4.51 4.04 32.40
N LYS A 162 -3.48 3.68 33.19
CA LYS A 162 -3.60 3.14 34.55
C LYS A 162 -4.30 1.79 34.64
N PHE A 163 -4.22 0.97 33.60
CA PHE A 163 -4.63 -0.44 33.60
C PHE A 163 -3.43 -1.32 33.97
N ASP A 164 -2.86 -1.08 35.16
CA ASP A 164 -1.58 -1.68 35.58
C ASP A 164 -1.63 -3.21 35.61
N ASP A 165 -2.72 -3.80 36.10
CA ASP A 165 -2.88 -5.26 36.18
C ASP A 165 -2.82 -5.91 34.78
N ALA A 166 -3.46 -5.29 33.78
CA ALA A 166 -3.47 -5.78 32.42
C ALA A 166 -2.11 -5.59 31.74
N ALA A 167 -1.42 -4.48 32.01
CA ALA A 167 -0.07 -4.24 31.52
C ALA A 167 0.92 -5.27 32.09
N GLU A 168 0.84 -5.55 33.40
CA GLU A 168 1.73 -6.52 34.03
C GLU A 168 1.47 -7.93 33.53
N PHE A 169 0.20 -8.32 33.32
CA PHE A 169 -0.14 -9.59 32.66
C PHE A 169 0.54 -9.73 31.29
N ILE A 170 0.48 -8.70 30.45
CA ILE A 170 1.12 -8.73 29.12
C ILE A 170 2.64 -8.88 29.27
N LYS A 171 3.25 -8.12 30.19
CA LYS A 171 4.69 -8.16 30.44
C LYS A 171 5.15 -9.52 30.95
N GLU A 172 4.40 -10.13 31.87
CA GLU A 172 4.69 -11.47 32.39
C GLU A 172 4.51 -12.56 31.33
N PHE A 173 3.45 -12.49 30.53
CA PHE A 173 3.15 -13.49 29.49
C PHE A 173 4.24 -13.56 28.42
N TRP A 174 4.76 -12.39 27.98
CA TRP A 174 5.77 -12.30 26.92
C TRP A 174 7.22 -12.25 27.45
N GLY A 175 7.40 -11.95 28.73
CA GLY A 175 8.70 -11.84 29.40
C GLY A 175 9.40 -10.48 29.17
N GLU A 176 10.18 -10.02 30.16
CA GLU A 176 10.83 -8.70 30.10
C GLU A 176 11.80 -8.53 28.93
N GLU A 177 12.44 -9.62 28.49
CA GLU A 177 13.36 -9.65 27.35
C GLU A 177 12.69 -9.21 26.04
N PHE A 178 11.38 -9.46 25.90
CA PHE A 178 10.62 -9.16 24.70
C PHE A 178 10.44 -7.65 24.47
N PHE A 179 10.50 -6.84 25.53
CA PHE A 179 10.30 -5.39 25.47
C PHE A 179 11.61 -4.59 25.32
N LYS A 180 12.78 -5.26 25.26
CA LYS A 180 14.10 -4.58 25.24
C LYS A 180 14.52 -4.01 23.89
N TYR A 181 13.80 -4.29 22.80
CA TYR A 181 14.27 -4.05 21.43
C TYR A 181 13.55 -2.92 20.65
N GLU A 182 12.69 -2.12 21.28
CA GLU A 182 12.07 -0.95 20.63
C GLU A 182 12.49 0.33 21.37
N ASN A 183 13.57 0.97 20.89
CA ASN A 183 13.90 2.38 21.11
C ASN A 183 14.15 3.04 19.76
#